data_AF-A0A3C7W1D7-F1
#
_entry.id   AF-A0A3C7W1D7-F1
#
_cell.length_a   1.000
_cell.length_b   1.000
_cell.length_c   1.000
_cell.angle_alpha   90.00
_cell.angle_beta   90.00
_cell.angle_gamma   90.00
#
_symmetry.space_group_name_H-M   'P 1'
#
loop_
_entity.id
_entity.type
_entity.pdbx_description
1 polymer ?
#
loop_
_entity_poly.entity_id
_entity_poly.type
_entity_poly.pdbx_seq_one_letter_code
_entity_poly.pdbx_strand_id
1 'polypeptide(L)' 'DLEMLTWTTGGEGPRFGLLLHHTDAEREWAYDRESHVGRLDEGLERAPALGWTVVDMARDWARVFAFEAPAEAATEAVH' A
#
# COMPACT_ATOMS: atom_id res chain seq x y z
N ASP A 1 6.57 0.54 -10.31
CA ASP A 1 6.92 1.80 -9.59
C ASP A 1 8.40 2.04 -9.32
N LEU A 2 9.24 0.99 -9.31
CA LEU A 2 10.67 1.12 -8.95
C LEU A 2 11.45 2.21 -9.70
N GLU A 3 11.36 2.27 -11.04
CA GLU A 3 12.10 3.27 -11.84
C GLU A 3 11.63 4.71 -11.55
N MET A 4 10.32 4.90 -11.42
CA MET A 4 9.71 6.21 -11.12
C MET A 4 10.08 6.70 -9.71
N LEU A 5 10.02 5.83 -8.70
CA LEU A 5 10.43 6.17 -7.34
C LEU A 5 11.93 6.44 -7.26
N THR A 6 12.75 5.63 -7.92
CA THR A 6 14.22 5.85 -7.98
C THR A 6 14.55 7.22 -8.56
N TRP A 7 13.86 7.62 -9.64
CA TRP A 7 14.04 8.94 -10.25
C TRP A 7 13.62 10.08 -9.32
N THR A 8 12.43 9.97 -8.72
CA THR A 8 11.85 11.07 -7.92
C THR A 8 12.55 11.26 -6.56
N THR A 9 13.11 10.20 -5.98
CA THR A 9 13.82 10.27 -4.70
C THR A 9 15.34 10.38 -4.82
N GLY A 10 15.91 10.23 -6.01
CA GLY A 10 17.37 10.19 -6.21
C GLY A 10 18.09 11.54 -6.21
N GLY A 11 17.37 12.67 -6.18
CA GLY A 11 17.94 14.01 -6.17
C GLY A 11 18.21 14.57 -4.76
N GLU A 12 19.02 15.63 -4.66
CA GLU A 12 19.40 16.26 -3.38
C GLU A 12 18.25 16.99 -2.67
N GLY A 13 18.25 16.94 -1.33
CA GLY A 13 17.26 17.58 -0.46
C GLY A 13 16.15 16.62 0.01
N PRO A 14 15.19 17.09 0.83
CA PRO A 14 14.12 16.24 1.34
C PRO A 14 13.28 15.64 0.21
N ARG A 15 13.02 14.33 0.30
CA ARG A 15 12.19 13.55 -0.64
C ARG A 15 11.36 12.55 0.16
N PHE A 16 10.24 12.14 -0.43
CA PHE A 16 9.37 11.13 0.14
C PHE A 16 9.09 10.06 -0.90
N GLY A 17 9.42 8.81 -0.56
CA GLY A 17 9.09 7.64 -1.35
C GLY A 17 8.21 6.71 -0.52
N LEU A 18 7.14 6.22 -1.13
CA LEU A 18 6.23 5.26 -0.50
C LEU A 18 5.88 4.16 -1.50
N LEU A 19 5.93 2.92 -1.01
CA LEU A 19 5.39 1.75 -1.70
C LEU A 19 4.23 1.18 -0.88
N LEU A 20 3.12 0.88 -1.55
CA LEU A 20 2.02 0.15 -0.97
C LEU A 20 2.24 -1.34 -1.24
N HIS A 21 2.41 -2.13 -0.19
CA HIS A 21 2.40 -3.58 -0.26
C HIS A 21 0.96 -4.06 -0.14
N HIS A 22 0.48 -4.62 -1.24
CA HIS A 22 -0.87 -5.12 -1.41
C HIS A 22 -1.03 -6.49 -0.70
N THR A 23 -1.07 -6.45 0.63
CA THR A 23 -1.14 -7.63 1.50
C THR A 23 -2.56 -8.07 1.86
N ASP A 24 -3.56 -7.25 1.53
CA ASP A 24 -4.92 -7.48 1.97
C ASP A 24 -5.78 -8.19 0.92
N ALA A 25 -5.51 -9.47 0.71
CA ALA A 25 -6.28 -10.27 -0.26
C ALA A 25 -7.78 -10.41 0.09
N GLU A 26 -8.20 -10.09 1.32
CA GLU A 26 -9.60 -10.19 1.75
C GLU A 26 -10.40 -8.95 1.36
N ARG A 27 -9.84 -7.76 1.58
CA ARG A 27 -10.50 -6.47 1.33
C ARG A 27 -10.17 -5.91 -0.05
N GLU A 28 -8.97 -6.13 -0.58
CA GLU A 28 -8.53 -5.55 -1.86
C GLU A 28 -9.29 -6.07 -3.08
N TRP A 29 -9.94 -7.22 -2.94
CA TRP A 29 -10.35 -8.06 -4.04
C TRP A 29 -11.79 -7.86 -4.52
N ALA A 30 -12.46 -6.76 -4.14
CA ALA A 30 -13.83 -6.53 -4.60
C ALA A 30 -13.97 -6.53 -6.13
N TYR A 31 -12.91 -6.28 -6.93
CA TYR A 31 -12.99 -6.30 -8.40
C TYR A 31 -11.78 -6.71 -9.24
N ASP A 32 -10.56 -6.96 -8.73
CA ASP A 32 -9.38 -7.13 -9.62
C ASP A 32 -8.60 -8.45 -9.42
N ARG A 33 -8.89 -9.43 -10.29
CA ARG A 33 -8.05 -10.62 -10.53
C ARG A 33 -7.22 -10.34 -11.77
N GLU A 34 -6.02 -9.76 -11.64
CA GLU A 34 -4.87 -9.88 -12.57
C GLU A 34 -3.86 -8.75 -12.31
N SER A 35 -2.94 -8.87 -11.34
CA SER A 35 -1.89 -7.85 -11.20
C SER A 35 -0.49 -8.40 -10.90
N HIS A 36 0.36 -8.31 -11.93
CA HIS A 36 1.78 -7.91 -11.96
C HIS A 36 2.63 -7.97 -10.66
N VAL A 37 2.80 -9.17 -10.09
CA VAL A 37 3.62 -9.39 -8.88
C VAL A 37 5.12 -9.10 -9.10
N GLY A 38 5.68 -9.39 -10.28
CA GLY A 38 7.14 -9.49 -10.44
C GLY A 38 7.98 -8.21 -10.28
N ARG A 39 7.44 -7.02 -10.53
CA ARG A 39 8.20 -5.74 -10.35
C ARG A 39 8.01 -5.12 -8.97
N LEU A 40 7.02 -5.58 -8.21
CA LEU A 40 6.76 -5.11 -6.86
C LEU A 40 7.77 -5.72 -5.88
N ASP A 41 8.10 -7.00 -6.06
CA ASP A 41 9.05 -7.73 -5.20
C ASP A 41 10.42 -7.03 -5.11
N GLU A 42 11.02 -6.66 -6.25
CA GLU A 42 12.30 -5.93 -6.26
C GLU A 42 12.20 -4.56 -5.57
N GLY A 43 11.06 -3.87 -5.72
CA GLY A 43 10.83 -2.59 -5.07
C GLY A 43 10.74 -2.71 -3.55
N LEU A 44 10.06 -3.74 -3.05
CA LEU A 44 9.91 -4.03 -1.62
C LEU A 44 11.25 -4.35 -0.96
N GLU A 45 12.11 -5.12 -1.63
CA GLU A 45 13.46 -5.43 -1.12
C GLU A 45 14.35 -4.19 -1.05
N ARG A 46 14.26 -3.30 -2.04
CA ARG A 46 15.13 -2.12 -2.15
C ARG A 46 14.65 -0.92 -1.33
N ALA A 47 13.37 -0.84 -1.00
CA ALA A 47 12.76 0.29 -0.30
C ALA A 47 13.48 0.69 1.00
N PRO A 48 13.83 -0.23 1.93
CA PRO A 48 14.53 0.15 3.17
C PRO A 48 15.87 0.83 2.91
N ALA A 49 16.64 0.33 1.93
CA ALA A 49 17.94 0.88 1.57
C ALA A 49 17.84 2.26 0.90
N LEU A 50 16.71 2.55 0.24
CA LEU A 50 16.41 3.82 -0.40
C LEU A 50 15.67 4.80 0.53
N GLY A 51 15.41 4.41 1.78
CA GLY A 51 14.68 5.22 2.76
C GLY A 51 13.20 5.40 2.41
N TRP A 52 12.62 4.51 1.60
CA TRP A 52 11.21 4.55 1.24
C TRP A 52 10.36 3.91 2.33
N THR A 53 9.20 4.49 2.59
CA THR A 53 8.20 3.91 3.48
C THR A 53 7.48 2.78 2.76
N VAL A 54 7.39 1.61 3.38
CA VAL A 54 6.55 0.51 2.89
C VAL A 54 5.31 0.47 3.77
N VAL A 55 4.14 0.62 3.17
CA VAL A 55 2.84 0.51 3.84
C VAL A 55 2.30 -0.89 3.58
N ASP A 56 1.93 -1.60 4.64
CA ASP A 56 1.26 -2.89 4.56
C ASP A 56 -0.25 -2.67 4.63
N MET A 57 -0.95 -2.83 3.52
CA MET A 57 -2.37 -2.49 3.45
C MET A 57 -3.21 -3.23 4.50
N ALA A 58 -2.92 -4.51 4.74
CA ALA A 58 -3.67 -5.30 5.71
C ALA A 58 -3.50 -4.79 7.14
N ARG A 59 -2.27 -4.40 7.51
CA ARG A 59 -1.96 -3.97 8.88
C ARG A 59 -2.19 -2.49 9.14
N ASP A 60 -1.90 -1.64 8.16
CA ASP A 60 -1.80 -0.20 8.36
C ASP A 60 -3.08 0.55 7.99
N TRP A 61 -3.94 -0.04 7.15
CA TRP A 61 -5.17 0.62 6.71
C TRP A 61 -6.38 0.13 7.50
N ALA A 62 -7.05 1.06 8.19
CA ALA A 62 -8.32 0.79 8.86
C ALA A 62 -9.50 0.59 7.89
N ARG A 63 -9.39 1.09 6.65
CA ARG A 63 -10.42 1.03 5.62
C ARG A 63 -9.77 1.02 4.24
N VAL A 64 -10.26 0.17 3.33
CA VAL A 64 -9.70 0.05 1.98
C VAL A 64 -10.58 0.82 0.98
N PHE A 65 -11.90 0.68 1.07
CA PHE A 65 -12.81 1.35 0.14
C PHE A 65 -13.73 2.37 0.80
N ALA A 66 -13.94 3.50 0.11
CA ALA A 66 -14.79 4.60 0.56
C ALA A 66 -16.30 4.27 0.64
N PHE A 67 -16.73 3.08 0.20
CA PHE A 67 -18.11 2.61 0.35
C PHE A 67 -18.31 1.62 1.52
N GLU A 68 -17.23 1.12 2.13
CA GLU A 68 -17.33 0.25 3.31
C GLU A 68 -17.81 1.06 4.52
N ALA A 69 -18.68 0.52 5.38
CA ALA A 69 -19.00 1.21 6.63
C ALA A 69 -17.71 1.38 7.46
N PRO A 70 -17.50 2.51 8.17
CA PRO A 70 -16.40 2.63 9.11
C PRO A 70 -16.45 1.46 10.11
N ALA A 71 -15.30 0.87 10.44
CA ALA A 71 -15.22 -0.26 11.37
C ALA A 71 -15.92 0.02 12.73
N GLU A 72 -15.98 1.29 13.13
CA GLU A 72 -16.65 1.76 14.34
C GLU A 72 -18.19 1.76 14.22
N ALA A 73 -18.74 2.01 13.03
CA ALA A 73 -20.18 2.01 12.78
C ALA A 73 -20.78 0.59 12.74
N ALA A 74 -19.96 -0.44 12.46
CA ALA A 74 -20.41 -1.83 12.43
C ALA A 74 -20.70 -2.41 13.82
N THR A 75 -20.14 -1.82 14.89
CA THR A 75 -20.34 -2.28 16.28
C THR A 75 -21.64 -1.74 16.90
N GLU A 76 -22.10 -0.55 16.50
CA GLU A 76 -23.36 0.02 17.02
C GLU A 76 -24.63 -0.57 16.37
N ALA A 77 -24.53 -1.23 15.22
CA ALA A 77 -25.69 -1.76 14.50
C ALA A 77 -26.26 -3.09 15.08
N VAL A 78 -25.71 -3.59 16.20
CA VAL A 78 -26.10 -4.88 16.82
C VAL A 78 -26.85 -4.70 18.16
N HIS A 79 -27.31 -3.49 18.48
CA HIS A 79 -28.12 -3.23 19.68
C HIS A 79 -29.53 -2.70 19.36
#